data_AF-A0A2I2A6U3-F1
#
_entry.id   AF-A0A2I2A6U3-F1
#
_cell.length_a   1.000
_cell.length_b   1.000
_cell.length_c   1.000
_cell.angle_alpha   90.00
_cell.angle_beta   90.00
_cell.angle_gamma   90.00
#
_symmetry.space_group_name_H-M   'P 1'
#
loop_
_entity.id
_entity.type
_entity.pdbx_description
1 polymer ?
#
loop_
_entity_poly.entity_id
_entity_poly.type
_entity_poly.pdbx_seq_one_letter_code
_entity_poly.pdbx_strand_id
1 'polypeptide(L)'
;MPFWFEKEDARRFRRLDISIKAVVRPQESLKETPIFAYGIDYFPSSVQKRIKKSKKALRHWVSHIQDQQDILEPFFSDFERYIDFFGDWTHKLAHGQSPRMNRNDWLAFHGYAKGVQRIQSINQSAPKTFQYFDALNHKMILHFQHLSGCFESSNATSFKAPPPLPSNFVIDQKAKRFEPDTFQNVPLAQALYHLNALMAHYFNAYQNLVDDMTLSRTPQNWPKLELNLSECGAAIFVPKRFSADKRYKILFYFDSFNRALEMPSVLVRSIYDQNRNLECNAFDFVFPNSHYQRLIQLEIDRYEITQSKKVYR
;
A
#
# COMPACT_ATOMS: atom_id res chain seq x y z
N MET A 1 0.31 -36.93 18.81
CA MET A 1 0.12 -35.50 19.18
C MET A 1 -1.37 -35.20 19.03
N PRO A 2 -2.03 -34.58 20.03
CA PRO A 2 -3.47 -34.37 19.98
C PRO A 2 -3.83 -33.26 18.98
N PHE A 3 -4.87 -33.51 18.18
CA PHE A 3 -5.35 -32.62 17.13
C PHE A 3 -6.13 -31.42 17.70
N TRP A 4 -6.36 -30.38 16.89
CA TRP A 4 -6.99 -29.13 17.35
C TRP A 4 -8.43 -29.30 17.84
N PHE A 5 -9.15 -30.31 17.34
CA PHE A 5 -10.51 -30.65 17.80
C PHE A 5 -10.53 -31.52 19.06
N GLU A 6 -9.38 -32.05 19.50
CA GLU A 6 -9.25 -32.89 20.71
C GLU A 6 -8.84 -32.08 21.94
N LYS A 7 -8.66 -30.76 21.80
CA LYS A 7 -8.24 -29.87 22.88
C LYS A 7 -9.35 -28.88 23.18
N GLU A 8 -10.21 -29.26 24.12
CA GLU A 8 -11.19 -28.37 24.77
C GLU A 8 -10.51 -27.09 25.28
N ASP A 9 -10.56 -26.02 24.49
CA ASP A 9 -10.14 -24.62 24.78
C ASP A 9 -8.77 -24.37 25.44
N ALA A 10 -7.89 -25.37 25.53
CA ALA A 10 -6.60 -25.24 26.22
C ALA A 10 -5.39 -25.57 25.31
N ARG A 11 -4.84 -24.52 24.68
CA ARG A 11 -3.39 -24.18 24.56
C ARG A 11 -3.15 -23.26 23.36
N ARG A 12 -2.62 -22.06 23.61
CA ARG A 12 -2.12 -21.15 22.56
C ARG A 12 -1.08 -21.91 21.71
N PHE A 13 -1.38 -22.15 20.43
CA PHE A 13 -0.40 -22.68 19.49
C PHE A 13 0.83 -21.78 19.49
N ARG A 14 2.02 -22.39 19.35
CA ARG A 14 3.27 -21.65 19.26
C ARG A 14 3.19 -20.66 18.10
N ARG A 15 3.59 -19.42 18.37
CA ARG A 15 3.56 -18.31 17.42
C ARG A 15 4.96 -17.78 17.21
N LEU A 16 5.35 -17.59 15.95
CA LEU A 16 6.65 -17.04 15.60
C LEU A 16 6.51 -15.93 14.58
N ASP A 17 7.32 -14.90 14.77
CA ASP A 17 7.51 -13.87 13.76
C ASP A 17 8.46 -14.43 12.68
N ILE A 18 7.92 -14.60 11.49
CA ILE A 18 8.60 -15.14 10.31
C ILE A 18 8.35 -14.23 9.12
N SER A 19 9.34 -14.14 8.22
CA SER A 19 9.21 -13.47 6.94
C SER A 19 9.14 -14.51 5.82
N ILE A 20 7.95 -14.66 5.22
CA ILE A 20 7.71 -15.61 4.13
C ILE A 20 7.00 -14.92 2.97
N LYS A 21 7.15 -15.48 1.77
CA LYS A 21 6.42 -15.00 0.60
C LYS A 21 4.95 -15.32 0.77
N ALA A 22 4.11 -14.30 0.84
CA ALA A 22 2.69 -14.49 1.14
C ALA A 22 1.80 -13.47 0.46
N VAL A 23 0.56 -13.88 0.21
CA VAL A 23 -0.49 -13.07 -0.40
C VAL A 23 -1.79 -13.36 0.33
N VAL A 24 -2.59 -12.32 0.57
CA VAL A 24 -3.94 -12.46 1.12
C VAL A 24 -4.93 -12.00 0.06
N ARG A 25 -5.90 -12.85 -0.28
CA ARG A 25 -6.93 -12.52 -1.27
C ARG A 25 -8.32 -12.84 -0.73
N PRO A 26 -9.31 -11.95 -0.88
CA PRO A 26 -10.71 -12.36 -0.72
C PRO A 26 -11.05 -13.52 -1.64
N GLN A 27 -11.93 -14.40 -1.19
CA GLN A 27 -12.42 -15.50 -2.01
C GLN A 27 -13.33 -15.01 -3.13
N GLU A 28 -14.11 -13.95 -2.86
CA GLU A 28 -15.05 -13.37 -3.79
C GLU A 28 -14.72 -11.89 -4.04
N SER A 29 -14.95 -11.45 -5.28
CA SER A 29 -14.97 -10.03 -5.63
C SER A 29 -16.28 -9.39 -5.15
N LEU A 30 -16.32 -8.06 -5.20
CA LEU A 30 -17.58 -7.32 -5.08
C LEU A 30 -18.51 -7.72 -6.24
N LYS A 31 -19.82 -7.77 -5.95
CA LYS A 31 -20.89 -8.01 -6.93
C LYS A 31 -21.45 -6.67 -7.38
N GLU A 32 -22.00 -6.63 -8.60
CA GLU A 32 -22.73 -5.48 -9.13
C GLU A 32 -21.92 -4.17 -9.22
N THR A 33 -20.58 -4.27 -9.28
CA THR A 33 -19.69 -3.12 -9.48
C THR A 33 -19.26 -2.99 -10.95
N PRO A 34 -19.12 -1.77 -11.49
CA PRO A 34 -18.71 -1.59 -12.89
C PRO A 34 -17.27 -2.07 -13.17
N ILE A 35 -16.43 -2.11 -12.14
CA ILE A 35 -15.05 -2.63 -12.21
C ILE A 35 -14.88 -3.74 -11.16
N PHE A 36 -14.16 -4.79 -11.55
CA PHE A 36 -13.73 -5.86 -10.67
C PHE A 36 -12.93 -5.29 -9.49
N ALA A 37 -13.36 -5.59 -8.27
CA ALA A 37 -12.63 -5.18 -7.09
C ALA A 37 -12.87 -6.11 -5.90
N TYR A 38 -11.95 -6.06 -4.95
CA TYR A 38 -11.94 -6.88 -3.74
C TYR A 38 -12.50 -6.15 -2.51
N GLY A 39 -12.67 -4.83 -2.54
CA GLY A 39 -13.12 -4.04 -1.39
C GLY A 39 -12.14 -4.08 -0.20
N ILE A 40 -10.84 -4.13 -0.48
CA ILE A 40 -9.80 -4.01 0.55
C ILE A 40 -9.62 -2.52 0.87
N ASP A 41 -9.47 -2.17 2.15
CA ASP A 41 -9.19 -0.81 2.57
C ASP A 41 -7.68 -0.53 2.49
N TYR A 42 -7.28 0.26 1.50
CA TYR A 42 -5.90 0.72 1.30
C TYR A 42 -5.58 2.05 1.99
N PHE A 43 -6.59 2.67 2.61
CA PHE A 43 -6.42 3.87 3.44
C PHE A 43 -6.89 3.63 4.88
N PRO A 44 -6.40 2.58 5.56
CA PRO A 44 -6.77 2.33 6.95
C PRO A 44 -6.13 3.36 7.88
N SER A 45 -6.45 3.28 9.17
CA SER A 45 -5.99 4.20 10.19
C SER A 45 -4.47 4.46 10.21
N SER A 46 -3.64 3.44 9.97
CA SER A 46 -2.18 3.59 9.84
C SER A 46 -1.78 4.52 8.70
N VAL A 47 -2.34 4.31 7.51
CA VAL A 47 -2.09 5.13 6.31
C VAL A 47 -2.62 6.55 6.52
N GLN A 48 -3.85 6.69 7.03
CA GLN A 48 -4.44 8.01 7.31
C GLN A 48 -3.63 8.82 8.32
N LYS A 49 -3.10 8.18 9.37
CA LYS A 49 -2.21 8.84 10.34
C LYS A 49 -0.94 9.36 9.68
N ARG A 50 -0.33 8.58 8.78
CA ARG A 50 0.85 9.02 8.01
C ARG A 50 0.53 10.19 7.10
N ILE A 51 -0.57 10.11 6.33
CA ILE A 51 -1.05 11.20 5.48
C ILE A 51 -1.26 12.47 6.31
N LYS A 52 -1.98 12.38 7.43
CA LYS A 52 -2.24 13.52 8.32
C LYS A 52 -0.94 14.11 8.90
N LYS A 53 0.03 13.27 9.29
CA LYS A 53 1.34 13.70 9.77
C LYS A 53 2.10 14.47 8.68
N SER A 54 2.17 13.92 7.47
CA SER A 54 2.86 14.55 6.33
C SER A 54 2.17 15.84 5.88
N LYS A 55 0.83 15.90 5.87
CA LYS A 55 0.07 17.13 5.62
C LYS A 55 0.35 18.22 6.67
N LYS A 56 0.32 17.85 7.95
CA LYS A 56 0.62 18.79 9.05
C LYS A 56 2.04 19.35 8.92
N ALA A 57 3.01 18.48 8.66
CA ALA A 57 4.40 18.88 8.48
C ALA A 57 4.59 19.76 7.23
N LEU A 58 3.98 19.38 6.10
CA LEU A 58 3.98 20.18 4.88
C LEU A 58 3.47 21.59 5.13
N ARG A 59 2.25 21.72 5.68
CA ARG A 59 1.63 23.03 5.94
C ARG A 59 2.44 23.86 6.93
N HIS A 60 3.01 23.22 7.96
CA HIS A 60 3.93 23.88 8.88
C HIS A 60 5.13 24.47 8.14
N TRP A 61 5.83 23.69 7.31
CA TRP A 61 7.00 24.20 6.61
C TRP A 61 6.68 25.23 5.53
N VAL A 62 5.54 25.08 4.83
CA VAL A 62 5.06 26.08 3.87
C VAL A 62 4.84 27.43 4.54
N SER A 63 4.26 27.46 5.75
CA SER A 63 4.03 28.71 6.49
C SER A 63 5.31 29.36 7.03
N HIS A 64 6.46 28.68 6.96
CA HIS A 64 7.76 29.20 7.39
C HIS A 64 8.64 29.60 6.21
N ILE A 65 8.14 29.52 4.97
CA ILE A 65 8.83 30.05 3.80
C ILE A 65 8.77 31.58 3.89
N GLN A 66 9.91 32.24 4.11
CA GLN A 66 9.97 33.70 4.23
C GLN A 66 9.96 34.41 2.87
N ASP A 67 10.64 33.82 1.87
CA ASP A 67 10.75 34.40 0.53
C ASP A 67 9.73 33.78 -0.42
N GLN A 68 8.99 34.63 -1.14
CA GLN A 68 8.05 34.22 -2.20
C GLN A 68 6.90 33.30 -1.71
N GLN A 69 6.52 33.36 -0.43
CA GLN A 69 5.46 32.53 0.13
C GLN A 69 4.16 32.65 -0.68
N ASP A 70 3.69 33.87 -0.94
CA ASP A 70 2.46 34.15 -1.68
C ASP A 70 2.48 33.57 -3.10
N ILE A 71 3.68 33.40 -3.67
CA ILE A 71 3.89 32.81 -4.99
C ILE A 71 3.89 31.28 -4.87
N LEU A 72 4.57 30.72 -3.86
CA LEU A 72 4.83 29.27 -3.75
C LEU A 72 3.69 28.47 -3.09
N GLU A 73 3.04 29.05 -2.07
CA GLU A 73 1.95 28.41 -1.31
C GLU A 73 0.78 27.93 -2.18
N PRO A 74 0.33 28.66 -3.22
CA PRO A 74 -0.69 28.16 -4.13
C PRO A 74 -0.29 26.85 -4.84
N PHE A 75 0.98 26.67 -5.20
CA PHE A 75 1.43 25.44 -5.84
C PHE A 75 1.36 24.26 -4.87
N PHE A 76 1.84 24.42 -3.63
CA PHE A 76 1.72 23.37 -2.61
C PHE A 76 0.24 22.99 -2.37
N SER A 77 -0.64 23.99 -2.31
CA SER A 77 -2.08 23.77 -2.15
C SER A 77 -2.70 23.02 -3.34
N ASP A 78 -2.27 23.31 -4.57
CA ASP A 78 -2.69 22.54 -5.74
C ASP A 78 -2.24 21.10 -5.66
N PHE A 79 -0.97 20.86 -5.37
CA PHE A 79 -0.47 19.49 -5.25
C PHE A 79 -1.22 18.71 -4.16
N GLU A 80 -1.50 19.33 -3.01
CA GLU A 80 -2.31 18.71 -1.96
C GLU A 80 -3.71 18.34 -2.46
N ARG A 81 -4.37 19.25 -3.18
CA ARG A 81 -5.70 18.99 -3.76
C ARG A 81 -5.69 17.89 -4.82
N TYR A 82 -4.68 17.86 -5.69
CA TYR A 82 -4.56 16.87 -6.76
C TYR A 82 -4.25 15.48 -6.19
N ILE A 83 -3.38 15.38 -5.18
CA ILE A 83 -3.04 14.10 -4.55
C ILE A 83 -4.21 13.55 -3.73
N ASP A 84 -4.99 14.41 -3.08
CA ASP A 84 -6.22 14.01 -2.40
C ASP A 84 -7.25 13.46 -3.39
N PHE A 85 -7.48 14.17 -4.50
CA PHE A 85 -8.38 13.72 -5.56
C PHE A 85 -7.94 12.37 -6.14
N PHE A 86 -6.63 12.16 -6.33
CA PHE A 86 -6.08 10.87 -6.72
C PHE A 86 -6.38 9.77 -5.68
N GLY A 87 -6.20 10.09 -4.40
CA GLY A 87 -6.50 9.19 -3.29
C GLY A 87 -7.97 8.77 -3.24
N ASP A 88 -8.88 9.73 -3.41
CA ASP A 88 -10.32 9.47 -3.45
C ASP A 88 -10.68 8.51 -4.59
N TRP A 89 -10.13 8.72 -5.79
CA TRP A 89 -10.37 7.80 -6.91
C TRP A 89 -9.70 6.44 -6.74
N THR A 90 -8.56 6.37 -6.06
CA THR A 90 -7.94 5.10 -5.66
C THR A 90 -8.86 4.33 -4.71
N HIS A 91 -9.45 5.02 -3.72
CA HIS A 91 -10.41 4.42 -2.79
C HIS A 91 -11.70 3.96 -3.52
N LYS A 92 -12.24 4.78 -4.43
CA LYS A 92 -13.39 4.42 -5.26
C LYS A 92 -13.11 3.21 -6.16
N LEU A 93 -11.93 3.13 -6.78
CA LEU A 93 -11.50 1.99 -7.58
C LEU A 93 -11.39 0.71 -6.73
N ALA A 94 -10.90 0.80 -5.48
CA ALA A 94 -10.85 -0.34 -4.56
C ALA A 94 -12.23 -0.95 -4.26
N HIS A 95 -13.29 -0.16 -4.45
CA HIS A 95 -14.70 -0.53 -4.32
C HIS A 95 -15.39 -0.74 -5.68
N GLY A 96 -14.61 -0.87 -6.75
CA GLY A 96 -15.10 -1.22 -8.08
C GLY A 96 -15.84 -0.10 -8.80
N GLN A 97 -15.74 1.15 -8.34
CA GLN A 97 -16.35 2.30 -9.00
C GLN A 97 -15.48 2.82 -10.17
N SER A 98 -16.11 3.51 -11.11
CA SER A 98 -15.44 4.12 -12.26
C SER A 98 -15.89 5.57 -12.43
N PRO A 99 -14.96 6.52 -12.68
CA PRO A 99 -15.31 7.90 -13.00
C PRO A 99 -16.10 8.01 -14.31
N ARG A 100 -16.06 6.97 -15.17
CA ARG A 100 -16.79 6.92 -16.44
C ARG A 100 -18.30 6.80 -16.25
N MET A 101 -18.77 6.46 -15.06
CA MET A 101 -20.21 6.37 -14.74
C MET A 101 -20.87 7.76 -14.67
N ASN A 102 -20.09 8.82 -14.46
CA ASN A 102 -20.60 10.18 -14.37
C ASN A 102 -19.73 11.12 -15.22
N ARG A 103 -20.37 11.88 -16.13
CA ARG A 103 -19.67 12.81 -17.03
C ARG A 103 -18.83 13.85 -16.27
N ASN A 104 -19.33 14.38 -15.16
CA ASN A 104 -18.62 15.39 -14.38
C ASN A 104 -17.38 14.81 -13.71
N ASP A 105 -17.50 13.60 -13.16
CA ASP A 105 -16.37 12.88 -12.57
C ASP A 105 -15.30 12.56 -13.61
N TRP A 106 -15.69 12.14 -14.81
CA TRP A 106 -14.77 11.85 -15.90
C TRP A 106 -14.04 13.11 -16.41
N LEU A 107 -14.77 14.23 -16.56
CA LEU A 107 -14.19 15.50 -16.94
C LEU A 107 -13.24 16.04 -15.86
N ALA A 108 -13.64 15.95 -14.59
CA ALA A 108 -12.78 16.32 -13.47
C ALA A 108 -11.51 15.47 -13.47
N PHE A 109 -11.64 14.15 -13.63
CA PHE A 109 -10.52 13.23 -13.66
C PHE A 109 -9.49 13.58 -14.74
N HIS A 110 -9.94 13.82 -15.98
CA HIS A 110 -9.05 14.27 -17.05
C HIS A 110 -8.49 15.67 -16.83
N GLY A 111 -9.21 16.55 -16.14
CA GLY A 111 -8.69 17.85 -15.71
C GLY A 111 -7.50 17.70 -14.77
N TYR A 112 -7.65 16.92 -13.71
CA TYR A 112 -6.60 16.62 -12.73
C TYR A 112 -5.44 15.82 -13.35
N ALA A 113 -5.71 14.91 -14.28
CA ALA A 113 -4.69 14.11 -14.96
C ALA A 113 -3.71 14.92 -15.82
N LYS A 114 -4.05 16.17 -16.17
CA LYS A 114 -3.13 17.11 -16.82
C LYS A 114 -2.07 17.65 -15.84
N GLY A 115 -2.22 17.43 -14.54
CA GLY A 115 -1.32 17.95 -13.52
C GLY A 115 -1.43 19.47 -13.31
N VAL A 116 -0.56 20.01 -12.46
CA VAL A 116 -0.56 21.42 -12.07
C VAL A 116 0.00 22.28 -13.22
N GLN A 117 -0.87 22.81 -14.08
CA GLN A 117 -0.47 23.52 -15.30
C GLN A 117 0.25 24.85 -15.03
N ARG A 118 -0.12 25.55 -13.96
CA ARG A 118 0.43 26.89 -13.66
C ARG A 118 1.90 26.89 -13.25
N ILE A 119 2.53 25.74 -12.99
CA ILE A 119 3.94 25.68 -12.53
C ILE A 119 4.93 26.37 -13.48
N GLN A 120 4.59 26.51 -14.76
CA GLN A 120 5.46 27.17 -15.73
C GLN A 120 5.71 28.65 -15.40
N SER A 121 4.80 29.30 -14.65
CA SER A 121 4.91 30.72 -14.30
C SER A 121 6.11 31.05 -13.40
N ILE A 122 6.65 30.05 -12.67
CA ILE A 122 7.81 30.24 -11.78
C ILE A 122 9.14 29.84 -12.41
N ASN A 123 9.15 29.36 -13.65
CA ASN A 123 10.38 28.89 -14.30
C ASN A 123 11.41 30.02 -14.47
N GLN A 124 10.95 31.21 -14.84
CA GLN A 124 11.83 32.37 -15.04
C GLN A 124 12.31 32.97 -13.72
N SER A 125 11.44 33.07 -12.71
CA SER A 125 11.73 33.72 -11.43
C SER A 125 12.46 32.80 -10.44
N ALA A 126 12.21 31.49 -10.48
CA ALA A 126 12.81 30.50 -9.58
C ALA A 126 13.10 29.15 -10.29
N PRO A 127 14.11 29.08 -11.19
CA PRO A 127 14.36 27.93 -12.05
C PRO A 127 14.63 26.63 -11.29
N LYS A 128 15.37 26.70 -10.18
CA LYS A 128 15.67 25.51 -9.36
C LYS A 128 14.41 24.98 -8.66
N THR A 129 13.59 25.87 -8.13
CA THR A 129 12.31 25.53 -7.49
C THR A 129 11.34 24.93 -8.50
N PHE A 130 11.27 25.51 -9.70
CA PHE A 130 10.52 24.97 -10.82
C PHE A 130 10.91 23.52 -11.14
N GLN A 131 12.21 23.19 -11.21
CA GLN A 131 12.65 21.82 -11.49
C GLN A 131 12.16 20.79 -10.46
N TYR A 132 11.96 21.18 -9.19
CA TYR A 132 11.39 20.28 -8.19
C TYR A 132 9.89 20.08 -8.39
N PHE A 133 9.14 21.16 -8.60
CA PHE A 133 7.70 21.09 -8.87
C PHE A 133 7.40 20.37 -10.19
N ASP A 134 8.19 20.58 -11.22
CA ASP A 134 8.05 19.87 -12.50
C ASP A 134 8.27 18.36 -12.34
N ALA A 135 9.29 17.96 -11.58
CA ALA A 135 9.54 16.55 -11.29
C ALA A 135 8.42 15.91 -10.43
N LEU A 136 7.87 16.65 -9.45
CA LEU A 136 6.67 16.23 -8.70
C LEU A 136 5.46 16.08 -9.64
N ASN A 137 5.24 17.07 -10.50
CA ASN A 137 4.11 17.10 -11.44
C ASN A 137 4.20 15.93 -12.43
N HIS A 138 5.37 15.68 -12.98
CA HIS A 138 5.61 14.56 -13.89
C HIS A 138 5.30 13.21 -13.22
N LYS A 139 5.77 13.01 -11.98
CA LYS A 139 5.45 11.81 -11.19
C LYS A 139 3.93 11.68 -11.01
N MET A 140 3.25 12.76 -10.66
CA MET A 140 1.79 12.77 -10.48
C MET A 140 1.03 12.44 -11.76
N ILE A 141 1.38 13.07 -12.87
CA ILE A 141 0.76 12.85 -14.18
C ILE A 141 0.87 11.38 -14.59
N LEU A 142 2.05 10.76 -14.44
CA LEU A 142 2.25 9.35 -14.76
C LEU A 142 1.35 8.42 -13.92
N HIS A 143 1.17 8.72 -12.63
CA HIS A 143 0.26 7.95 -11.78
C HIS A 143 -1.21 8.14 -12.20
N PHE A 144 -1.63 9.36 -12.53
CA PHE A 144 -2.97 9.61 -13.06
C PHE A 144 -3.23 8.88 -14.38
N GLN A 145 -2.26 8.89 -15.30
CA GLN A 145 -2.34 8.17 -16.56
C GLN A 145 -2.46 6.66 -16.34
N HIS A 146 -1.67 6.10 -15.43
CA HIS A 146 -1.78 4.68 -15.08
C HIS A 146 -3.14 4.35 -14.45
N LEU A 147 -3.66 5.23 -13.57
CA LEU A 147 -4.98 5.06 -12.97
C LEU A 147 -6.10 5.16 -14.03
N SER A 148 -5.99 6.10 -14.99
CA SER A 148 -6.88 6.18 -16.15
C SER A 148 -6.90 4.88 -16.93
N GLY A 149 -5.71 4.34 -17.23
CA GLY A 149 -5.56 3.09 -17.97
C GLY A 149 -6.20 1.90 -17.23
N CYS A 150 -6.16 1.87 -15.89
CA CYS A 150 -6.92 0.89 -15.10
C CYS A 150 -8.43 1.03 -15.32
N PHE A 151 -8.99 2.25 -15.28
CA PHE A 151 -10.42 2.49 -15.54
C PHE A 151 -10.86 2.21 -16.98
N GLU A 152 -9.98 2.41 -17.94
CA GLU A 152 -10.25 2.20 -19.36
C GLU A 152 -10.21 0.72 -19.74
N SER A 153 -9.29 -0.03 -19.14
CA SER A 153 -9.01 -1.43 -19.51
C SER A 153 -9.73 -2.46 -18.66
N SER A 154 -10.28 -2.06 -17.50
CA SER A 154 -10.98 -2.95 -16.57
C SER A 154 -12.49 -2.96 -16.79
N ASN A 155 -13.14 -4.03 -16.35
CA ASN A 155 -14.60 -4.19 -16.35
C ASN A 155 -15.04 -4.99 -15.11
N ALA A 156 -16.33 -5.28 -14.99
CA ALA A 156 -16.92 -5.97 -13.83
C ALA A 156 -16.32 -7.35 -13.53
N THR A 157 -15.77 -8.05 -14.53
CA THR A 157 -15.26 -9.44 -14.39
C THR A 157 -13.74 -9.55 -14.38
N SER A 158 -13.03 -8.52 -14.84
CA SER A 158 -11.57 -8.53 -14.95
C SER A 158 -10.98 -7.15 -14.67
N PHE A 159 -10.02 -7.10 -13.76
CA PHE A 159 -9.13 -5.96 -13.59
C PHE A 159 -7.93 -6.07 -14.54
N LYS A 160 -7.57 -4.97 -15.19
CA LYS A 160 -6.39 -4.88 -16.06
C LYS A 160 -5.64 -3.59 -15.76
N ALA A 161 -4.38 -3.73 -15.37
CA ALA A 161 -3.47 -2.60 -15.19
C ALA A 161 -2.67 -2.35 -16.48
N PRO A 162 -2.32 -1.09 -16.77
CA PRO A 162 -1.24 -0.75 -17.69
C PRO A 162 0.11 -1.36 -17.28
N PRO A 163 1.15 -1.24 -18.13
CA PRO A 163 2.50 -1.61 -17.75
C PRO A 163 2.95 -0.91 -16.45
N PRO A 164 3.74 -1.59 -15.60
CA PRO A 164 4.19 -1.03 -14.32
C PRO A 164 4.86 0.34 -14.46
N LEU A 165 4.59 1.23 -13.51
CA LEU A 165 5.25 2.53 -13.43
C LEU A 165 6.77 2.39 -13.19
N PRO A 166 7.57 3.40 -13.59
CA PRO A 166 8.99 3.45 -13.24
C PRO A 166 9.20 3.35 -11.74
N SER A 167 10.13 2.50 -11.30
CA SER A 167 10.44 2.33 -9.88
C SER A 167 11.24 3.49 -9.28
N ASN A 168 11.88 4.30 -10.11
CA ASN A 168 12.79 5.37 -9.70
C ASN A 168 12.39 6.70 -10.36
N PHE A 169 11.67 7.55 -9.65
CA PHE A 169 11.43 8.92 -10.10
C PHE A 169 12.58 9.85 -9.68
N VAL A 170 12.95 10.79 -10.54
CA VAL A 170 14.01 11.78 -10.28
C VAL A 170 13.76 12.53 -8.96
N ILE A 171 12.50 12.87 -8.67
CA ILE A 171 12.14 13.58 -7.45
C ILE A 171 12.41 12.77 -6.18
N ASP A 172 12.30 11.45 -6.22
CA ASP A 172 12.55 10.61 -5.05
C ASP A 172 14.04 10.62 -4.67
N GLN A 173 14.92 10.62 -5.66
CA GLN A 173 16.37 10.75 -5.43
C GLN A 173 16.74 12.15 -4.94
N LYS A 174 16.10 13.19 -5.50
CA LYS A 174 16.31 14.58 -5.07
C LYS A 174 15.81 14.81 -3.65
N ALA A 175 14.64 14.30 -3.30
CA ALA A 175 14.01 14.47 -1.99
C ALA A 175 14.81 13.80 -0.86
N LYS A 176 15.53 12.70 -1.13
CA LYS A 176 16.46 12.10 -0.14
C LYS A 176 17.51 13.08 0.37
N ARG A 177 17.93 14.04 -0.47
CA ARG A 177 18.87 15.08 -0.04
C ARG A 177 18.26 15.98 1.02
N PHE A 178 16.94 16.16 1.02
CA PHE A 178 16.21 17.03 1.95
C PHE A 178 15.73 16.30 3.21
N GLU A 179 16.22 15.08 3.45
CA GLU A 179 15.92 14.37 4.69
C GLU A 179 16.21 15.29 5.89
N PRO A 180 15.36 15.25 6.93
CA PRO A 180 15.44 16.20 8.04
C PRO A 180 16.86 16.36 8.54
N ASP A 181 17.58 15.28 8.83
CA ASP A 181 18.93 15.28 9.37
C ASP A 181 19.96 16.10 8.57
N THR A 182 19.73 16.37 7.28
CA THR A 182 20.63 17.16 6.43
C THR A 182 20.18 18.61 6.21
N PHE A 183 18.87 18.90 6.21
CA PHE A 183 18.34 20.24 5.88
C PHE A 183 17.24 20.72 6.84
N GLN A 184 17.33 20.44 8.15
CA GLN A 184 16.33 20.87 9.14
C GLN A 184 16.02 22.38 9.08
N ASN A 185 16.96 23.20 8.63
CA ASN A 185 16.86 24.67 8.68
C ASN A 185 16.41 25.33 7.38
N VAL A 186 16.04 24.58 6.33
CA VAL A 186 15.61 25.16 5.05
C VAL A 186 14.12 24.87 4.79
N PRO A 187 13.21 25.83 5.08
CA PRO A 187 11.76 25.60 5.02
C PRO A 187 11.26 25.08 3.68
N LEU A 188 11.72 25.65 2.56
CA LEU A 188 11.33 25.21 1.22
C LEU A 188 11.75 23.76 0.94
N ALA A 189 12.95 23.35 1.36
CA ALA A 189 13.45 22.00 1.19
C ALA A 189 12.60 21.00 2.01
N GLN A 190 12.27 21.36 3.26
CA GLN A 190 11.41 20.54 4.11
C GLN A 190 9.97 20.46 3.57
N ALA A 191 9.42 21.55 3.04
CA ALA A 191 8.12 21.55 2.38
C ALA A 191 8.11 20.60 1.16
N LEU A 192 9.13 20.65 0.30
CA LEU A 192 9.27 19.74 -0.84
C LEU A 192 9.43 18.27 -0.41
N TYR A 193 10.22 18.02 0.65
CA TYR A 193 10.36 16.69 1.24
C TYR A 193 9.02 16.12 1.70
N HIS A 194 8.28 16.88 2.51
CA HIS A 194 6.99 16.45 3.04
C HIS A 194 5.91 16.34 1.96
N LEU A 195 5.97 17.17 0.91
CA LEU A 195 5.09 17.01 -0.25
C LEU A 195 5.39 15.70 -0.99
N ASN A 196 6.66 15.38 -1.26
CA ASN A 196 7.00 14.10 -1.89
C ASN A 196 6.60 12.90 -1.01
N ALA A 197 6.79 12.99 0.31
CA ALA A 197 6.37 11.96 1.26
C ALA A 197 4.83 11.79 1.28
N LEU A 198 4.08 12.89 1.23
CA LEU A 198 2.63 12.86 1.11
C LEU A 198 2.19 12.13 -0.17
N MET A 199 2.79 12.48 -1.31
CA MET A 199 2.52 11.82 -2.59
C MET A 199 2.83 10.33 -2.53
N ALA A 200 3.98 9.96 -1.93
CA ALA A 200 4.36 8.57 -1.76
C ALA A 200 3.34 7.77 -0.93
N HIS A 201 2.71 8.35 0.10
CA HIS A 201 1.68 7.64 0.86
C HIS A 201 0.46 7.26 0.01
N TYR A 202 -0.05 8.18 -0.81
CA TYR A 202 -1.16 7.92 -1.72
C TYR A 202 -0.78 6.94 -2.84
N PHE A 203 0.39 7.13 -3.46
CA PHE A 203 0.85 6.25 -4.53
C PHE A 203 1.19 4.85 -4.05
N ASN A 204 1.72 4.69 -2.84
CA ASN A 204 1.95 3.37 -2.27
C ASN A 204 0.63 2.66 -1.96
N ALA A 205 -0.40 3.37 -1.49
CA ALA A 205 -1.72 2.78 -1.29
C ALA A 205 -2.32 2.29 -2.62
N TYR A 206 -2.18 3.10 -3.68
CA TYR A 206 -2.56 2.72 -5.04
C TYR A 206 -1.75 1.54 -5.58
N GLN A 207 -0.44 1.51 -5.39
CA GLN A 207 0.40 0.39 -5.83
C GLN A 207 -0.01 -0.91 -5.14
N ASN A 208 -0.26 -0.87 -3.82
CA ASN A 208 -0.78 -2.03 -3.09
C ASN A 208 -2.11 -2.53 -3.67
N LEU A 209 -2.99 -1.62 -4.12
CA LEU A 209 -4.22 -1.99 -4.83
C LEU A 209 -3.91 -2.70 -6.13
N VAL A 210 -3.08 -2.12 -6.98
CA VAL A 210 -2.73 -2.71 -8.27
C VAL A 210 -2.10 -4.09 -8.07
N ASP A 211 -1.14 -4.22 -7.16
CA ASP A 211 -0.44 -5.47 -6.87
C ASP A 211 -1.39 -6.59 -6.43
N ASP A 212 -2.37 -6.28 -5.57
CA ASP A 212 -3.38 -7.25 -5.13
C ASP A 212 -4.31 -7.69 -6.28
N MET A 213 -4.59 -6.80 -7.23
CA MET A 213 -5.44 -7.08 -8.38
C MET A 213 -4.70 -7.82 -9.50
N THR A 214 -3.39 -7.59 -9.65
CA THR A 214 -2.56 -8.14 -10.74
C THR A 214 -1.59 -9.22 -10.26
N LEU A 215 -1.98 -9.95 -9.22
CA LEU A 215 -1.09 -10.89 -8.53
C LEU A 215 -0.29 -11.79 -9.49
N SER A 216 1.03 -11.87 -9.25
CA SER A 216 1.90 -12.75 -10.03
C SER A 216 1.44 -14.20 -9.95
N ARG A 217 1.32 -14.85 -11.12
CA ARG A 217 1.10 -16.30 -11.22
C ARG A 217 2.30 -17.11 -10.73
N THR A 218 3.46 -16.48 -10.58
CA THR A 218 4.72 -17.11 -10.16
C THR A 218 4.96 -16.86 -8.67
N PRO A 219 4.77 -17.87 -7.78
CA PRO A 219 4.85 -17.68 -6.33
C PRO A 219 6.20 -17.17 -5.82
N GLN A 220 7.28 -17.46 -6.56
CA GLN A 220 8.63 -17.01 -6.25
C GLN A 220 8.76 -15.47 -6.25
N ASN A 221 7.88 -14.78 -6.99
CA ASN A 221 7.87 -13.32 -7.14
C ASN A 221 6.91 -12.64 -6.15
N TRP A 222 6.22 -13.40 -5.30
CA TRP A 222 5.34 -12.81 -4.28
C TRP A 222 6.15 -12.02 -3.25
N PRO A 223 5.56 -10.95 -2.68
CA PRO A 223 6.23 -10.15 -1.67
C PRO A 223 6.49 -10.99 -0.42
N LYS A 224 7.64 -10.76 0.22
CA LYS A 224 7.88 -11.26 1.57
C LYS A 224 7.10 -10.39 2.56
N LEU A 225 6.24 -11.03 3.34
CA LEU A 225 5.47 -10.36 4.38
C LEU A 225 5.98 -10.81 5.74
N GLU A 226 6.05 -9.87 6.68
CA GLU A 226 6.24 -10.19 8.09
C GLU A 226 4.92 -10.69 8.66
N LEU A 227 4.99 -11.84 9.33
CA LEU A 227 3.81 -12.45 9.88
C LEU A 227 4.12 -13.23 11.15
N ASN A 228 3.19 -13.16 12.09
CA ASN A 228 3.16 -13.98 13.28
C ASN A 228 2.40 -15.26 12.94
N LEU A 229 3.11 -16.33 12.64
CA LEU A 229 2.56 -17.59 12.16
C LEU A 229 2.41 -18.60 13.31
N SER A 230 1.31 -19.33 13.30
CA SER A 230 1.07 -20.52 14.12
C SER A 230 0.47 -21.63 13.29
N GLU A 231 0.41 -22.83 13.87
CA GLU A 231 -0.25 -23.98 13.25
C GLU A 231 -1.69 -23.71 12.84
N CYS A 232 -2.40 -22.78 13.48
CA CYS A 232 -3.83 -22.57 13.27
C CYS A 232 -4.23 -21.19 12.72
N GLY A 233 -3.26 -20.30 12.51
CA GLY A 233 -3.55 -18.96 12.02
C GLY A 233 -2.29 -18.13 11.81
N ALA A 234 -2.48 -16.97 11.18
CA ALA A 234 -1.42 -15.99 10.97
C ALA A 234 -1.91 -14.57 11.25
N ALA A 235 -1.09 -13.76 11.90
CA ALA A 235 -1.25 -12.31 11.90
C ALA A 235 -0.28 -11.68 10.91
N ILE A 236 -0.81 -10.94 9.94
CA ILE A 236 -0.07 -10.36 8.82
C ILE A 236 -0.03 -8.84 9.00
N PHE A 237 1.18 -8.27 8.95
CA PHE A 237 1.41 -6.84 9.14
C PHE A 237 1.57 -6.13 7.79
N VAL A 238 0.56 -5.38 7.37
CA VAL A 238 0.52 -4.72 6.06
C VAL A 238 -0.14 -3.33 6.14
N PRO A 239 0.14 -2.40 5.21
CA PRO A 239 -0.43 -1.05 5.23
C PRO A 239 -1.86 -1.00 4.64
N LYS A 240 -2.65 -2.07 4.83
CA LYS A 240 -4.01 -2.22 4.31
C LYS A 240 -4.85 -3.05 5.28
N ARG A 241 -6.16 -2.85 5.27
CA ARG A 241 -7.09 -3.54 6.16
C ARG A 241 -8.07 -4.38 5.35
N PHE A 242 -8.26 -5.60 5.82
CA PHE A 242 -9.23 -6.53 5.28
C PHE A 242 -10.55 -6.42 6.06
N SER A 243 -11.66 -6.77 5.42
CA SER A 243 -13.00 -6.68 6.00
C SER A 243 -13.40 -7.99 6.68
N ALA A 244 -14.10 -7.91 7.81
CA ALA A 244 -14.45 -9.09 8.60
C ALA A 244 -15.62 -9.92 8.01
N ASP A 245 -16.39 -9.33 7.09
CA ASP A 245 -17.55 -9.94 6.43
C ASP A 245 -17.19 -10.91 5.29
N LYS A 246 -15.90 -11.02 4.93
CA LYS A 246 -15.44 -11.83 3.81
C LYS A 246 -14.64 -13.04 4.25
N ARG A 247 -14.68 -14.08 3.42
CA ARG A 247 -13.73 -15.21 3.49
C ARG A 247 -12.49 -14.90 2.68
N TYR A 248 -11.36 -15.40 3.17
CA TYR A 248 -10.05 -15.15 2.58
C TYR A 248 -9.36 -16.44 2.16
N LYS A 249 -8.38 -16.30 1.30
CA LYS A 249 -7.35 -17.28 1.00
C LYS A 249 -6.01 -16.63 1.26
N ILE A 250 -5.21 -17.27 2.11
CA ILE A 250 -3.82 -16.88 2.32
C ILE A 250 -2.97 -17.86 1.53
N LEU A 251 -2.21 -17.33 0.58
CA LEU A 251 -1.29 -18.10 -0.22
C LEU A 251 0.11 -17.90 0.35
N PHE A 252 0.72 -18.97 0.82
CA PHE A 252 2.10 -18.99 1.29
C PHE A 252 2.98 -19.64 0.23
N TYR A 253 4.21 -19.16 0.06
CA TYR A 253 5.23 -19.87 -0.67
C TYR A 253 6.44 -20.09 0.24
N PHE A 254 6.71 -21.37 0.50
CA PHE A 254 7.83 -21.80 1.32
C PHE A 254 8.98 -22.21 0.41
N ASP A 255 10.05 -21.40 0.39
CA ASP A 255 11.27 -21.70 -0.38
C ASP A 255 11.82 -23.10 -0.01
N SER A 256 11.63 -23.50 1.27
CA SER A 256 12.11 -24.73 1.88
C SER A 256 11.50 -26.01 1.27
N PHE A 257 10.30 -25.91 0.70
CA PHE A 257 9.55 -26.99 0.05
C PHE A 257 9.35 -26.74 -1.45
N ASN A 258 9.80 -25.58 -1.96
CA ASN A 258 9.50 -25.08 -3.31
C ASN A 258 8.01 -25.23 -3.67
N ARG A 259 7.12 -24.93 -2.73
CA ARG A 259 5.67 -25.19 -2.86
C ARG A 259 4.85 -24.01 -2.37
N ALA A 260 3.80 -23.71 -3.12
CA ALA A 260 2.75 -22.79 -2.70
C ALA A 260 1.66 -23.56 -1.92
N LEU A 261 1.22 -22.99 -0.81
CA LEU A 261 0.15 -23.48 0.03
C LEU A 261 -1.00 -22.47 -0.01
N GLU A 262 -2.19 -22.91 -0.40
CA GLU A 262 -3.40 -22.08 -0.34
C GLU A 262 -4.21 -22.46 0.90
N MET A 263 -4.44 -21.49 1.78
CA MET A 263 -5.13 -21.69 3.05
C MET A 263 -6.44 -20.90 3.09
N PRO A 264 -7.61 -21.55 3.01
CA PRO A 264 -8.87 -20.91 3.34
C PRO A 264 -8.80 -20.34 4.75
N SER A 265 -9.22 -19.09 4.92
CA SER A 265 -9.01 -18.36 6.17
C SER A 265 -10.16 -17.40 6.46
N VAL A 266 -10.37 -17.09 7.74
CA VAL A 266 -11.34 -16.10 8.22
C VAL A 266 -10.61 -15.01 8.98
N LEU A 267 -10.93 -13.75 8.70
CA LEU A 267 -10.37 -12.63 9.46
C LEU A 267 -11.03 -12.59 10.84
N VAL A 268 -10.24 -12.71 11.90
CA VAL A 268 -10.73 -12.68 13.29
C VAL A 268 -10.58 -11.29 13.88
N ARG A 269 -9.52 -10.57 13.50
CA ARG A 269 -9.22 -9.26 14.06
C ARG A 269 -8.37 -8.43 13.10
N SER A 270 -8.67 -7.13 13.02
CA SER A 270 -7.76 -6.14 12.44
C SER A 270 -7.54 -4.99 13.43
N ILE A 271 -6.29 -4.69 13.74
CA ILE A 271 -5.90 -3.60 14.66
C ILE A 271 -4.69 -2.86 14.15
N TYR A 272 -4.63 -1.56 14.43
CA TYR A 272 -3.44 -0.75 14.17
C TYR A 272 -2.32 -1.09 15.15
N ASP A 273 -1.19 -1.56 14.64
CA ASP A 273 0.05 -1.76 15.40
C ASP A 273 0.85 -0.44 15.40
N GLN A 274 0.96 0.19 16.57
CA GLN A 274 1.67 1.47 16.72
C GLN A 274 3.19 1.33 16.54
N ASN A 275 3.76 0.19 16.93
CA ASN A 275 5.20 -0.05 16.88
C ASN A 275 5.67 -0.21 15.44
N ARG A 276 4.92 -0.99 14.65
CA ARG A 276 5.22 -1.19 13.22
C ARG A 276 4.63 -0.10 12.33
N ASN A 277 3.70 0.70 12.85
CA ASN A 277 2.90 1.65 12.08
C ASN A 277 2.17 0.98 10.88
N LEU A 278 1.63 -0.22 11.11
CA LEU A 278 0.95 -1.04 10.11
C LEU A 278 -0.38 -1.57 10.66
N GLU A 279 -1.21 -2.13 9.79
CA GLU A 279 -2.37 -2.90 10.23
C GLU A 279 -1.95 -4.35 10.49
N CYS A 280 -2.26 -4.85 11.68
CA CYS A 280 -2.17 -6.25 12.04
C CYS A 280 -3.50 -6.92 11.71
N ASN A 281 -3.51 -7.74 10.67
CA ASN A 281 -4.68 -8.50 10.22
C ASN A 281 -4.49 -9.97 10.62
N ALA A 282 -5.23 -10.42 11.63
CA ALA A 282 -5.17 -11.76 12.19
C ALA A 282 -6.24 -12.67 11.59
N PHE A 283 -5.78 -13.79 11.05
CA PHE A 283 -6.60 -14.77 10.36
C PHE A 283 -6.48 -16.13 11.03
N ASP A 284 -7.61 -16.80 11.18
CA ASP A 284 -7.66 -18.21 11.53
C ASP A 284 -7.75 -19.04 10.25
N PHE A 285 -6.99 -20.11 10.21
CA PHE A 285 -6.96 -21.05 9.10
C PHE A 285 -8.12 -22.03 9.22
N VAL A 286 -8.80 -22.27 8.10
CA VAL A 286 -9.84 -23.29 7.98
C VAL A 286 -9.20 -24.51 7.34
N PHE A 287 -8.83 -25.49 8.16
CA PHE A 287 -8.17 -26.70 7.68
C PHE A 287 -9.15 -27.67 7.04
N PRO A 288 -8.96 -28.04 5.76
CA PRO A 288 -9.70 -29.14 5.19
C PRO A 288 -9.19 -30.50 5.71
N ASN A 289 -7.91 -30.60 6.11
CA ASN A 289 -7.32 -31.79 6.70
C ASN A 289 -6.01 -31.49 7.46
N SER A 290 -5.51 -32.47 8.22
CA SER A 290 -4.33 -32.38 9.09
C SER A 290 -2.98 -32.25 8.33
N HIS A 291 -2.93 -32.53 7.02
CA HIS A 291 -1.70 -32.45 6.24
C HIS A 291 -1.19 -31.01 6.13
N TYR A 292 -2.10 -30.05 5.88
CA TYR A 292 -1.76 -28.63 5.75
C TYR A 292 -1.22 -28.05 7.06
N GLN A 293 -1.84 -28.41 8.20
CA GLN A 293 -1.37 -28.02 9.53
C GLN A 293 0.05 -28.54 9.79
N ARG A 294 0.32 -29.81 9.44
CA ARG A 294 1.66 -30.40 9.59
C ARG A 294 2.72 -29.69 8.75
N LEU A 295 2.40 -29.27 7.52
CA LEU A 295 3.35 -28.54 6.67
C LEU A 295 3.74 -27.18 7.29
N ILE A 296 2.77 -26.45 7.84
CA ILE A 296 3.02 -25.20 8.56
C ILE A 296 3.90 -25.46 9.78
N GLN A 297 3.60 -26.50 10.56
CA GLN A 297 4.39 -26.85 11.74
C GLN A 297 5.85 -27.18 11.38
N LEU A 298 6.06 -27.95 10.30
CA LEU A 298 7.41 -28.28 9.83
C LEU A 298 8.21 -27.03 9.41
N GLU A 299 7.55 -26.03 8.81
CA GLU A 299 8.21 -24.77 8.48
C GLU A 299 8.60 -23.97 9.72
N ILE A 300 7.68 -23.89 10.70
CA ILE A 300 7.93 -23.24 12.00
C ILE A 300 9.16 -23.89 12.65
N ASP A 301 9.20 -25.22 12.76
CA ASP A 301 10.32 -25.95 13.37
C ASP A 301 11.64 -25.72 12.61
N ARG A 302 11.62 -25.73 11.27
CA ARG A 302 12.82 -25.46 10.45
C ARG A 302 13.35 -24.03 10.65
N TYR A 303 12.45 -23.06 10.70
CA TYR A 303 12.82 -21.66 10.91
C TYR A 303 13.54 -21.48 12.24
N GLU A 304 13.01 -22.07 13.32
CA GLU A 304 13.63 -22.00 14.64
C GLU A 304 15.00 -22.63 14.69
N ILE A 305 15.15 -23.85 14.17
CA ILE A 305 16.46 -24.53 14.11
C ILE A 305 17.48 -23.65 13.40
N THR A 306 17.06 -22.95 12.34
CA THR A 306 17.92 -22.06 11.56
C THR A 306 18.27 -20.79 12.35
N GLN A 307 17.33 -20.19 13.07
CA GLN A 307 17.60 -19.01 13.91
C GLN A 307 18.48 -19.37 15.10
N SER A 308 18.23 -20.48 15.79
CA SER A 308 19.08 -20.95 16.88
C SER A 308 20.52 -21.16 16.42
N LYS A 309 20.75 -21.78 15.25
CA LYS A 309 22.10 -21.95 14.68
C LYS A 309 22.81 -20.64 14.36
N LYS A 310 22.09 -19.54 14.11
CA LYS A 310 22.69 -18.21 13.89
C LYS A 310 23.12 -17.53 15.17
N VAL A 311 22.43 -17.79 16.29
CA VAL A 311 22.75 -17.20 17.60
C VAL A 311 24.00 -17.83 18.23
N TYR A 312 24.31 -19.08 17.89
CA TYR A 312 25.50 -19.81 18.37
C TYR A 312 26.75 -19.64 17.47
N ARG A 313 26.73 -18.72 16.51
CA ARG A 313 27.89 -18.35 15.68
C ARG A 313 28.31 -16.92 15.98
#